data_AF-A0A2G8LIS4-F1
#
_entry.id   AF-A0A2G8LIS4-F1
#
_cell.length_a   1.000
_cell.length_b   1.000
_cell.length_c   1.000
_cell.angle_alpha   90.00
_cell.angle_beta   90.00
_cell.angle_gamma   90.00
#
_symmetry.space_group_name_H-M   'P 1'
#
loop_
_entity.id
_entity.type
_entity.pdbx_description
1 polymer ?
#
loop_
_entity_poly.entity_id
_entity_poly.type
_entity_poly.pdbx_seq_one_letter_code
_entity_poly.pdbx_strand_id
1 'polypeptide(L)'
;MTLDLKLFPVEATTLCFDKEEFMTPDFDVDAFVADCRRRVQLETLREDLHMYFRTLKNAMVELINKDYADFVNLSSNLVGMDKAITNLSVPLGQLKEEILSVQNAMDGAIEIVEKKMEERKQIGEKKALLQRLINIEKSVEKMELILKIGRADADSEEVELTGQQIERVASEFNQLQYYVTQSKGLPLVEKIRPRIASITVTLQHSLERSFKDSLESAQPQILKQCLRTYATIDKMKDAEALYQQVAVKPFMDEIINEGFLQNHPQGLKGMFSKILEYVPKHCQLIRQVTCASQSPKGEEVVRGYDFLVNAVWPEIANSLETRTSSIFAPGNPNTFHEKYLLAMEFVDRFERQCGTQASVKRLRSHHSFTTFMAKWSLPVYFIKVSEIAGALESAFVSGFSKSSNGSRFQLLVSQSLLDCLRSCWDDQIYLSPLCHRFWKLTQQLLSRYSVWVSEIYQQEIISVKKDVKEESKVEEKGDGQCVSQSAACYTPVTMGQIVH
;
A
#
# COMPACT_ATOMS: atom_id res chain seq x y z
N MET A 1 61.80 -46.35 38.28
CA MET A 1 61.83 -47.83 38.26
C MET A 1 62.10 -48.29 39.68
N THR A 2 61.08 -48.72 40.40
CA THR A 2 61.23 -49.58 41.58
C THR A 2 61.81 -50.90 41.07
N LEU A 3 63.13 -51.05 41.15
CA LEU A 3 63.79 -52.31 40.85
C LEU A 3 63.47 -53.26 42.01
N ASP A 4 62.42 -54.05 41.80
CA ASP A 4 61.97 -55.10 42.70
C ASP A 4 63.07 -56.17 42.77
N LEU A 5 63.94 -56.05 43.77
CA LEU A 5 65.09 -56.93 44.04
C LEU A 5 64.67 -58.35 44.48
N LYS A 6 63.39 -58.70 44.40
CA LYS A 6 62.80 -59.99 44.82
C LYS A 6 63.07 -61.18 43.89
N LEU A 7 63.90 -61.05 42.85
CA LEU A 7 63.97 -62.02 41.75
C LEU A 7 65.31 -62.74 41.57
N PHE A 8 66.17 -62.81 42.59
CA PHE A 8 67.24 -63.82 42.59
C PHE A 8 67.20 -64.72 43.84
N PRO A 9 67.19 -66.05 43.64
CA PRO A 9 67.10 -67.02 44.71
C PRO A 9 68.46 -67.06 45.41
N VAL A 10 68.56 -66.33 46.52
CA VAL A 10 69.68 -66.55 47.43
C VAL A 10 69.40 -67.89 48.08
N GLU A 11 70.02 -68.94 47.55
CA GLU A 11 70.13 -70.23 48.23
C GLU A 11 70.44 -69.96 49.71
N ALA A 12 69.62 -70.57 50.56
CA ALA A 12 69.55 -70.38 52.00
C ALA A 12 70.93 -70.50 52.67
N THR A 13 71.70 -69.43 52.58
CA THR A 13 72.87 -69.16 53.38
C THR A 13 72.30 -68.33 54.50
N THR A 14 72.10 -68.99 55.64
CA THR A 14 71.68 -68.39 56.90
C THR A 14 72.75 -67.40 57.33
N LEU A 15 72.77 -66.21 56.72
CA LEU A 15 73.59 -65.10 57.16
C LEU A 15 73.18 -64.74 58.57
N CYS A 16 74.14 -64.36 59.40
CA CYS A 16 73.88 -63.94 60.77
C CYS A 16 73.11 -62.61 60.92
N PHE A 17 72.80 -61.92 59.80
CA PHE A 17 72.12 -60.63 59.75
C PHE A 17 71.06 -60.57 58.65
N ASP A 18 70.11 -59.65 58.79
CA ASP A 18 69.12 -59.35 57.76
C ASP A 18 69.71 -58.41 56.71
N LYS A 19 69.45 -58.67 55.43
CA LYS A 19 69.96 -57.87 54.31
C LYS A 19 69.25 -56.53 54.20
N GLU A 20 68.00 -56.46 54.68
CA GLU A 20 67.18 -55.25 54.59
C GLU A 20 67.67 -54.14 55.53
N GLU A 21 68.45 -54.48 56.56
CA GLU A 21 69.01 -53.52 57.51
C GLU A 21 69.97 -52.52 56.82
N PHE A 22 70.71 -52.97 55.80
CA PHE A 22 71.60 -52.12 54.98
C PHE A 22 70.87 -51.16 54.03
N MET A 23 69.57 -51.36 53.80
CA MET A 23 68.75 -50.50 52.94
C MET A 23 68.00 -49.42 53.72
N THR A 24 68.12 -49.42 55.06
CA THR A 24 67.53 -48.39 55.91
C THR A 24 68.32 -47.07 55.82
N PRO A 25 67.67 -45.90 55.74
CA PRO A 25 68.35 -44.61 55.56
C PRO A 25 69.18 -44.20 56.79
N ASP A 26 68.85 -44.72 57.98
CA ASP A 26 69.47 -44.38 59.26
C ASP A 26 70.34 -45.55 59.80
N PHE A 27 71.06 -46.23 58.91
CA PHE A 27 71.90 -47.36 59.28
C PHE A 27 73.11 -46.93 60.15
N ASP A 28 73.19 -47.46 61.38
CA ASP A 28 74.31 -47.24 62.29
C ASP A 28 75.17 -48.51 62.42
N VAL A 29 76.45 -48.36 62.04
CA VAL A 29 77.44 -49.43 62.06
C VAL A 29 77.71 -49.93 63.48
N ASP A 30 77.78 -49.02 64.44
CA ASP A 30 78.14 -49.37 65.82
C ASP A 30 76.99 -50.14 66.49
N ALA A 31 75.75 -49.69 66.27
CA ALA A 31 74.55 -50.41 66.69
C ALA A 31 74.45 -51.80 66.03
N PHE A 32 74.67 -51.88 64.71
CA PHE A 32 74.60 -53.13 63.95
C PHE A 32 75.63 -54.18 64.42
N VAL A 33 76.88 -53.76 64.61
CA VAL A 33 77.95 -54.65 65.10
C VAL A 33 77.71 -55.05 66.56
N ALA A 34 77.21 -54.13 67.41
CA ALA A 34 76.85 -54.44 68.79
C ALA A 34 75.74 -55.50 68.87
N ASP A 35 74.74 -55.41 67.99
CA ASP A 35 73.61 -56.34 67.96
C ASP A 35 73.99 -57.70 67.35
N CYS A 36 74.86 -57.72 66.33
CA CYS A 36 75.41 -58.96 65.77
C CYS A 36 76.36 -59.67 66.74
N ARG A 37 77.15 -58.92 67.53
CA ARG A 37 78.06 -59.47 68.57
C ARG A 37 77.31 -60.16 69.72
N ARG A 38 76.04 -59.83 69.96
CA ARG A 38 75.17 -60.55 70.90
C ARG A 38 74.79 -61.95 70.41
N ARG A 39 74.79 -62.17 69.09
CA ARG A 39 74.25 -63.37 68.45
C ARG A 39 75.35 -64.32 67.97
N VAL A 40 76.48 -63.79 67.48
CA VAL A 40 77.53 -64.58 66.79
C VAL A 40 78.95 -64.08 67.10
N GLN A 41 79.94 -64.98 66.97
CA GLN A 41 81.37 -64.62 67.04
C GLN A 41 81.77 -63.70 65.88
N LEU A 42 82.69 -62.77 66.15
CA LEU A 42 83.06 -61.69 65.23
C LEU A 42 83.68 -62.22 63.92
N GLU A 43 84.35 -63.35 63.99
CA GLU A 43 84.97 -64.05 62.86
C GLU A 43 83.93 -64.51 61.85
N THR A 44 82.83 -65.09 62.33
CA THR A 44 81.70 -65.54 61.50
C THR A 44 80.99 -64.36 60.84
N LEU A 45 80.78 -63.27 61.58
CA LEU A 45 80.19 -62.04 61.03
C LEU A 45 81.05 -61.45 59.91
N ARG A 46 82.37 -61.44 60.09
CA ARG A 46 83.31 -60.97 59.07
C ARG A 46 83.27 -61.83 57.81
N GLU A 47 83.15 -63.15 57.96
CA GLU A 47 83.05 -64.10 56.83
C GLU A 47 81.74 -63.94 56.07
N ASP A 48 80.62 -63.85 56.77
CA ASP A 48 79.29 -63.62 56.19
C ASP A 48 79.21 -62.27 55.46
N LEU A 49 79.75 -61.19 56.04
CA LEU A 49 79.85 -59.88 55.39
C LEU A 49 80.73 -59.94 54.14
N HIS A 50 81.84 -60.67 54.17
CA HIS A 50 82.69 -60.86 52.99
C HIS A 50 82.00 -61.65 51.88
N MET A 51 81.24 -62.69 52.24
CA MET A 51 80.42 -63.45 51.29
C MET A 51 79.35 -62.59 50.64
N TYR A 52 78.63 -61.82 51.45
CA TYR A 52 77.60 -60.90 50.96
C TYR A 52 78.20 -59.82 50.05
N PHE A 53 79.34 -59.23 50.44
CA PHE A 53 80.06 -58.26 49.62
C PHE A 53 80.53 -58.85 48.29
N ARG A 54 81.06 -60.08 48.27
CA ARG A 54 81.45 -60.74 47.00
C ARG A 54 80.25 -60.98 46.09
N THR A 55 79.14 -61.43 46.66
CA THR A 55 77.91 -61.69 45.91
C THR A 55 77.36 -60.41 45.28
N LEU A 56 77.27 -59.32 46.06
CA LEU A 56 76.89 -58.01 45.57
C LEU A 56 77.84 -57.46 44.51
N LYS A 57 79.16 -57.61 44.71
CA LYS A 57 80.16 -57.16 43.75
C LYS A 57 80.02 -57.90 42.41
N ASN A 58 79.78 -59.21 42.43
CA ASN A 58 79.57 -59.99 41.21
C ASN A 58 78.26 -59.59 40.52
N ALA A 59 77.17 -59.45 41.27
CA ALA A 59 75.89 -59.01 40.72
C ALA A 59 75.97 -57.60 40.09
N MET A 60 76.68 -56.67 40.73
CA MET A 60 76.93 -55.32 40.17
C MET A 60 77.72 -55.38 38.86
N VAL A 61 78.76 -56.20 38.79
CA VAL A 61 79.56 -56.36 37.56
C VAL A 61 78.73 -56.98 36.44
N GLU A 62 77.86 -57.95 36.74
CA GLU A 62 76.94 -58.52 35.74
C GLU A 62 75.92 -57.49 35.24
N LEU A 63 75.35 -56.67 36.13
CA LEU A 63 74.37 -55.65 35.76
C LEU A 63 75.00 -54.55 34.90
N ILE A 64 76.22 -54.11 35.26
CA ILE A 64 76.99 -53.16 34.44
C ILE A 64 77.32 -53.79 33.09
N ASN A 65 77.85 -55.01 33.05
CA ASN A 65 78.25 -55.63 31.78
C ASN A 65 77.06 -55.93 30.85
N LYS A 66 75.90 -56.29 31.41
CA LYS A 66 74.69 -56.59 30.63
C LYS A 66 74.12 -55.33 29.99
N ASP A 67 74.08 -54.23 30.72
CA ASP A 67 73.43 -52.99 30.27
C ASP A 67 74.45 -51.95 29.73
N TYR A 68 75.75 -52.27 29.70
CA TYR A 68 76.81 -51.37 29.22
C TYR A 68 76.60 -50.95 27.76
N ALA A 69 76.27 -51.91 26.88
CA ALA A 69 76.05 -51.66 25.47
C ALA A 69 74.86 -50.72 25.25
N ASP A 70 73.79 -50.89 26.01
CA ASP A 70 72.58 -50.08 25.90
C ASP A 70 72.82 -48.66 26.45
N PHE A 71 73.54 -48.51 27.56
CA PHE A 71 73.87 -47.20 28.12
C PHE A 71 74.80 -46.39 27.22
N VAL A 72 75.79 -47.04 26.59
CA VAL A 72 76.69 -46.41 25.62
C VAL A 72 75.96 -46.03 24.34
N ASN A 73 75.07 -46.90 23.83
CA ASN A 73 74.27 -46.59 22.65
C ASN A 73 73.27 -45.45 22.91
N LEU A 74 72.60 -45.43 24.07
CA LEU A 74 71.65 -44.38 24.42
C LEU A 74 72.35 -43.03 24.61
N SER A 75 73.50 -43.01 25.29
CA SER A 75 74.29 -41.78 25.48
C SER A 75 74.87 -41.25 24.16
N SER A 76 75.33 -42.13 23.26
CA SER A 76 75.80 -41.73 21.92
C SER A 76 74.66 -41.17 21.05
N ASN A 77 73.49 -41.82 21.08
CA ASN A 77 72.33 -41.39 20.29
C ASN A 77 71.70 -40.10 20.81
N LEU A 78 71.61 -39.88 22.13
CA LEU A 78 71.11 -38.62 22.71
C LEU A 78 71.94 -37.41 22.27
N VAL A 79 73.27 -37.53 22.30
CA VAL A 79 74.18 -36.47 21.85
C VAL A 79 74.08 -36.24 20.33
N GLY A 80 73.80 -37.29 19.55
CA GLY A 80 73.52 -37.18 18.11
C GLY A 80 72.14 -36.56 17.80
N MET A 81 71.16 -36.78 18.67
CA MET A 81 69.78 -36.33 18.47
C MET A 81 69.64 -34.82 18.63
N ASP A 82 70.37 -34.21 19.56
CA ASP A 82 70.41 -32.74 19.69
C ASP A 82 70.91 -32.07 18.40
N LYS A 83 71.93 -32.65 17.75
CA LYS A 83 72.43 -32.19 16.45
C LYS A 83 71.39 -32.39 15.35
N ALA A 84 70.68 -33.52 15.32
CA ALA A 84 69.61 -33.76 14.35
C ALA A 84 68.43 -32.78 14.54
N ILE A 85 68.07 -32.48 15.80
CA ILE A 85 67.02 -31.51 16.14
C ILE A 85 67.43 -30.11 15.72
N THR A 86 68.68 -29.68 15.98
CA THR A 86 69.15 -28.36 15.51
C THR A 86 69.24 -28.30 13.97
N ASN A 87 69.65 -29.39 13.33
CA ASN A 87 69.68 -29.50 11.86
C ASN A 87 68.28 -29.46 11.23
N LEU A 88 67.22 -29.81 11.96
CA LEU A 88 65.82 -29.72 11.50
C LEU A 88 65.14 -28.40 11.90
N SER A 89 65.46 -27.85 13.07
CA SER A 89 64.82 -26.62 13.57
C SER A 89 65.15 -25.42 12.70
N VAL A 90 66.38 -25.35 12.17
CA VAL A 90 66.83 -24.23 11.32
C VAL A 90 66.08 -24.23 9.97
N PRO A 91 66.04 -25.32 9.18
CA PRO A 91 65.23 -25.38 7.96
C PRO A 91 63.74 -25.18 8.19
N LEU A 92 63.17 -25.69 9.29
CA LEU A 92 61.76 -25.47 9.62
C LEU A 92 61.47 -24.01 9.96
N GLY A 93 62.39 -23.33 10.65
CA GLY A 93 62.32 -21.89 10.88
C GLY A 93 62.36 -21.10 9.57
N GLN A 94 63.30 -21.43 8.68
CA GLN A 94 63.42 -20.83 7.35
C GLN A 94 62.16 -21.05 6.50
N LEU A 95 61.64 -22.28 6.45
CA LEU A 95 60.40 -22.60 5.74
C LEU A 95 59.22 -21.79 6.28
N LYS A 96 59.12 -21.63 7.61
CA LYS A 96 58.08 -20.80 8.23
C LYS A 96 58.19 -19.33 7.82
N GLU A 97 59.41 -18.78 7.79
CA GLU A 97 59.65 -17.42 7.31
C GLU A 97 59.33 -17.25 5.83
N GLU A 98 59.70 -18.23 4.98
CA GLU A 98 59.33 -18.24 3.56
C GLU A 98 57.82 -18.30 3.37
N ILE A 99 57.10 -19.16 4.11
CA ILE A 99 55.64 -19.24 4.07
C ILE A 99 55.00 -17.91 4.49
N LEU A 100 55.48 -17.28 5.57
CA LEU A 100 54.99 -15.97 6.00
C LEU A 100 55.27 -14.88 4.97
N SER A 101 56.44 -14.92 4.32
CA SER A 101 56.79 -14.00 3.24
C SER A 101 55.85 -14.17 2.04
N VAL A 102 55.57 -15.41 1.63
CA VAL A 102 54.63 -15.73 0.55
C VAL A 102 53.21 -15.31 0.93
N GLN A 103 52.78 -15.56 2.17
CA GLN A 103 51.47 -15.13 2.67
C GLN A 103 51.33 -13.60 2.61
N ASN A 104 52.31 -12.86 3.12
CA ASN A 104 52.31 -11.40 3.06
C ASN A 104 52.33 -10.88 1.61
N ALA A 105 53.07 -11.52 0.72
CA ALA A 105 53.08 -11.18 -0.70
C ALA A 105 51.72 -11.46 -1.36
N MET A 106 51.06 -12.54 -0.99
CA MET A 106 49.74 -12.92 -1.47
C MET A 106 48.64 -11.97 -0.96
N ASP A 107 48.66 -11.62 0.32
CA ASP A 107 47.74 -10.64 0.91
C ASP A 107 47.92 -9.26 0.25
N GLY A 108 49.17 -8.83 0.03
CA GLY A 108 49.47 -7.61 -0.71
C GLY A 108 48.98 -7.66 -2.17
N ALA A 109 49.09 -8.81 -2.83
CA ALA A 109 48.56 -8.99 -4.18
C ALA A 109 47.02 -8.93 -4.20
N ILE A 110 46.35 -9.51 -3.19
CA ILE A 110 44.89 -9.46 -3.05
C ILE A 110 44.42 -8.01 -2.88
N GLU A 111 45.03 -7.24 -1.98
CA GLU A 111 44.68 -5.82 -1.79
C GLU A 111 44.84 -5.00 -3.08
N ILE A 112 45.91 -5.24 -3.85
CA ILE A 112 46.12 -4.57 -5.14
C ILE A 112 45.02 -4.94 -6.13
N VAL A 113 44.65 -6.22 -6.21
CA VAL A 113 43.59 -6.71 -7.10
C VAL A 113 42.24 -6.11 -6.72
N GLU A 114 41.90 -6.07 -5.43
CA GLU A 114 40.66 -5.47 -4.93
C GLU A 114 40.59 -3.99 -5.27
N LYS A 115 41.67 -3.23 -5.03
CA LYS A 115 41.75 -1.82 -5.40
C LYS A 115 41.59 -1.62 -6.91
N LYS A 116 42.23 -2.45 -7.73
CA LYS A 116 42.11 -2.40 -9.19
C LYS A 116 40.72 -2.77 -9.68
N MET A 117 40.05 -3.70 -9.01
CA MET A 117 38.67 -4.10 -9.31
C MET A 117 37.69 -2.96 -9.02
N GLU A 118 37.89 -2.25 -7.91
CA GLU A 118 37.09 -1.06 -7.56
C GLU A 118 37.35 0.11 -8.53
N GLU A 119 38.61 0.39 -8.88
CA GLU A 119 38.96 1.37 -9.92
C GLU A 119 38.26 1.03 -11.26
N ARG A 120 38.29 -0.25 -11.66
CA ARG A 120 37.63 -0.73 -12.89
C ARG A 120 36.11 -0.55 -12.83
N LYS A 121 35.48 -0.79 -11.67
CA LYS A 121 34.05 -0.59 -11.46
C LYS A 121 33.67 0.88 -11.62
N GLN A 122 34.40 1.79 -10.96
CA GLN A 122 34.17 3.24 -11.06
C GLN A 122 34.35 3.76 -12.49
N ILE A 123 35.37 3.27 -13.20
CA ILE A 123 35.57 3.59 -14.62
C ILE A 123 34.40 3.06 -15.46
N GLY A 124 33.92 1.85 -15.18
CA GLY A 124 32.76 1.26 -15.83
C GLY A 124 31.50 2.11 -15.67
N GLU A 125 31.23 2.59 -14.45
CA GLU A 125 30.09 3.45 -14.15
C GLU A 125 30.20 4.82 -14.86
N LYS A 126 31.38 5.46 -14.82
CA LYS A 126 31.63 6.71 -15.54
C LYS A 126 31.48 6.55 -17.06
N LYS A 127 31.98 5.46 -17.62
CA LYS A 127 31.85 5.15 -19.05
C LYS A 127 30.38 4.93 -19.44
N ALA A 128 29.62 4.20 -18.62
CA ALA A 128 28.18 4.00 -18.84
C ALA A 128 27.41 5.33 -18.81
N LEU A 129 27.77 6.24 -17.90
CA LEU A 129 27.18 7.57 -17.83
C LEU A 129 27.46 8.39 -19.10
N LEU A 130 28.73 8.45 -19.53
CA LEU A 130 29.13 9.15 -20.76
C LEU A 130 28.41 8.59 -21.99
N GLN A 131 28.29 7.26 -22.08
CA GLN A 131 27.59 6.63 -23.20
C GLN A 131 26.10 7.04 -23.24
N ARG A 132 25.45 7.14 -22.08
CA ARG A 132 24.05 7.62 -22.00
C ARG A 132 23.93 9.07 -22.45
N LEU A 133 24.85 9.94 -22.04
CA LEU A 133 24.87 11.35 -22.44
C LEU A 133 25.06 11.51 -23.95
N ILE A 134 25.99 10.75 -24.55
CA ILE A 134 26.20 10.72 -26.00
C ILE A 134 24.93 10.23 -26.72
N ASN A 135 24.27 9.21 -26.18
CA ASN A 135 23.03 8.70 -26.75
C ASN A 135 21.89 9.74 -26.66
N ILE A 136 21.80 10.52 -25.58
CA ILE A 136 20.84 11.63 -25.45
C ILE A 136 21.05 12.64 -26.58
N GLU A 137 22.29 13.13 -26.76
CA GLU A 137 22.61 14.12 -27.77
C GLU A 137 22.30 13.62 -29.18
N LYS A 138 22.75 12.40 -29.52
CA LYS A 138 22.45 11.77 -30.82
C LYS A 138 20.95 11.56 -31.06
N SER A 139 20.20 11.20 -30.02
CA SER A 139 18.75 11.00 -30.13
C SER A 139 18.04 12.33 -30.40
N VAL A 140 18.46 13.40 -29.71
CA VAL A 140 17.92 14.76 -29.92
C VAL A 140 18.24 15.24 -31.33
N GLU A 141 19.48 15.11 -31.80
CA GLU A 141 19.87 15.48 -33.17
C GLU A 141 19.07 14.71 -34.23
N LYS A 142 18.90 13.40 -34.04
CA LYS A 142 18.11 12.55 -34.94
C LYS A 142 16.64 13.02 -34.98
N MET A 143 16.05 13.35 -33.83
CA MET A 143 14.67 13.84 -33.76
C MET A 143 14.52 15.23 -34.38
N GLU A 144 15.43 16.16 -34.12
CA GLU A 144 15.44 17.48 -34.76
C GLU A 144 15.55 17.38 -36.28
N LEU A 145 16.38 16.47 -36.77
CA LEU A 145 16.54 16.22 -38.21
C LEU A 145 15.26 15.68 -38.85
N ILE A 146 14.56 14.75 -38.18
CA ILE A 146 13.29 14.20 -38.69
C ILE A 146 12.17 15.25 -38.62
N LEU A 147 12.12 16.02 -37.53
CA LEU A 147 11.13 17.07 -37.32
C LEU A 147 11.46 18.38 -38.07
N LYS A 148 12.61 18.45 -38.74
CA LYS A 148 13.16 19.65 -39.40
C LYS A 148 13.27 20.88 -38.48
N ILE A 149 13.39 20.67 -37.17
CA ILE A 149 13.53 21.75 -36.19
C ILE A 149 14.93 22.35 -36.36
N GLY A 150 15.01 23.59 -36.89
CA GLY A 150 16.27 24.32 -37.08
C GLY A 150 16.71 24.57 -38.53
N ARG A 151 15.94 24.17 -39.56
CA ARG A 151 16.14 24.69 -40.92
C ARG A 151 15.47 26.04 -41.05
N ALA A 152 16.23 27.10 -40.80
CA ALA A 152 15.78 28.49 -40.91
C ALA A 152 15.59 28.97 -42.36
N ASP A 153 15.96 28.17 -43.37
CA ASP A 153 15.87 28.54 -44.78
C ASP A 153 15.16 27.47 -45.59
N ALA A 154 13.99 27.86 -46.13
CA ALA A 154 13.25 27.37 -47.29
C ALA A 154 11.76 27.20 -46.96
N ASP A 155 11.00 28.25 -47.32
CA ASP A 155 9.55 28.33 -47.49
C ASP A 155 8.63 27.86 -46.35
N SER A 156 7.75 28.77 -45.95
CA SER A 156 6.69 28.58 -44.97
C SER A 156 5.56 27.68 -45.51
N GLU A 157 5.90 26.47 -45.92
CA GLU A 157 4.94 25.37 -46.02
C GLU A 157 4.97 24.65 -44.66
N GLU A 158 3.82 24.63 -43.96
CA GLU A 158 3.66 23.83 -42.75
C GLU A 158 4.16 22.41 -43.02
N VAL A 159 5.21 21.99 -42.33
CA VAL A 159 5.81 20.67 -42.54
C VAL A 159 4.80 19.61 -42.13
N GLU A 160 4.03 19.09 -43.10
CA GLU A 160 3.17 17.93 -42.92
C GLU A 160 4.07 16.71 -42.66
N LEU A 161 4.20 16.34 -41.39
CA LEU A 161 4.85 15.11 -41.00
C LEU A 161 3.92 13.94 -41.29
N THR A 162 4.41 12.97 -42.06
CA THR A 162 3.66 11.73 -42.30
C THR A 162 3.49 10.94 -40.99
N GLY A 163 2.40 10.19 -40.85
CA GLY A 163 2.14 9.37 -39.64
C GLY A 163 3.29 8.43 -39.28
N GLN A 164 4.02 7.91 -40.27
CA GLN A 164 5.21 7.08 -40.05
C GLN A 164 6.40 7.85 -39.47
N GLN A 165 6.59 9.12 -39.84
CA GLN A 165 7.63 9.97 -39.25
C GLN A 165 7.31 10.27 -37.79
N ILE A 166 6.04 10.57 -37.50
CA ILE A 166 5.55 10.85 -36.14
C ILE A 166 5.77 9.64 -35.22
N GLU A 167 5.43 8.43 -35.67
CA GLU A 167 5.63 7.20 -34.88
C GLU A 167 7.11 6.90 -34.61
N ARG A 168 7.98 7.09 -35.62
CA ARG A 168 9.44 6.93 -35.46
C ARG A 168 9.99 7.93 -34.45
N VAL A 169 9.59 9.20 -34.53
CA VAL A 169 10.01 10.24 -33.58
C VAL A 169 9.51 9.90 -32.17
N ALA A 170 8.27 9.46 -32.02
CA ALA A 170 7.70 9.08 -30.73
C ALA A 170 8.41 7.90 -30.07
N SER A 171 8.80 6.88 -30.84
CA SER A 171 9.59 5.75 -30.33
C SER A 171 10.96 6.21 -29.83
N GLU A 172 11.66 7.05 -30.59
CA GLU A 172 12.95 7.63 -30.17
C GLU A 172 12.80 8.57 -28.98
N PHE A 173 11.69 9.33 -28.93
CA PHE A 173 11.35 10.22 -27.83
C PHE A 173 11.14 9.48 -26.52
N ASN A 174 10.47 8.32 -26.54
CA ASN A 174 10.30 7.48 -25.35
C ASN A 174 11.66 6.97 -24.85
N GLN A 175 12.55 6.52 -25.74
CA GLN A 175 13.91 6.13 -25.37
C GLN A 175 14.72 7.29 -24.77
N LEU A 176 14.59 8.49 -25.35
CA LEU A 176 15.21 9.70 -24.83
C LEU A 176 14.68 10.04 -23.43
N GLN A 177 13.37 9.96 -23.19
CA GLN A 177 12.79 10.19 -21.86
C GLN A 177 13.36 9.25 -20.82
N TYR A 178 13.59 7.97 -21.17
CA TYR A 178 14.26 7.01 -20.28
C TYR A 178 15.68 7.47 -19.91
N TYR A 179 16.51 7.83 -20.89
CA TYR A 179 17.89 8.27 -20.63
C TYR A 179 17.96 9.58 -19.83
N VAL A 180 17.08 10.53 -20.11
CA VAL A 180 16.97 11.81 -19.41
C VAL A 180 16.54 11.60 -17.95
N THR A 181 15.58 10.70 -17.72
CA THR A 181 15.09 10.39 -16.37
C THR A 181 16.16 9.73 -15.50
N GLN A 182 17.01 8.88 -16.09
CA GLN A 182 18.10 8.23 -15.39
C GLN A 182 19.31 9.15 -15.13
N SER A 183 19.42 10.27 -15.87
CA SER A 183 20.58 11.18 -15.86
C SER A 183 20.26 12.55 -15.25
N LYS A 184 19.22 12.63 -14.42
CA LYS A 184 18.74 13.89 -13.79
C LYS A 184 19.85 14.55 -12.98
N GLY A 185 19.94 15.88 -13.07
CA GLY A 185 20.87 16.70 -12.28
C GLY A 185 22.23 16.95 -12.92
N LEU A 186 22.51 16.39 -14.11
CA LEU A 186 23.75 16.68 -14.84
C LEU A 186 23.63 17.98 -15.65
N PRO A 187 24.68 18.82 -15.69
CA PRO A 187 24.65 20.13 -16.35
C PRO A 187 24.41 20.03 -17.87
N LEU A 188 24.84 18.93 -18.51
CA LEU A 188 24.57 18.70 -19.93
C LEU A 188 23.08 18.48 -20.20
N VAL A 189 22.38 17.74 -19.32
CA VAL A 189 20.94 17.49 -19.46
C VAL A 189 20.17 18.79 -19.32
N GLU A 190 20.58 19.67 -18.40
CA GLU A 190 19.98 21.01 -18.26
C GLU A 190 20.16 21.87 -19.51
N LYS A 191 21.33 21.81 -20.17
CA LYS A 191 21.55 22.50 -21.45
C LYS A 191 20.71 21.94 -22.60
N ILE A 192 20.42 20.65 -22.59
CA ILE A 192 19.65 19.98 -23.66
C ILE A 192 18.12 20.08 -23.42
N ARG A 193 17.66 20.31 -22.19
CA ARG A 193 16.22 20.45 -21.87
C ARG A 193 15.43 21.37 -22.82
N PRO A 194 15.90 22.57 -23.19
CA PRO A 194 15.15 23.44 -24.09
C PRO A 194 14.92 22.83 -25.48
N ARG A 195 15.92 22.10 -26.01
CA ARG A 195 15.80 21.36 -27.28
C ARG A 195 14.76 20.24 -27.18
N ILE A 196 14.79 19.48 -26.08
CA ILE A 196 13.78 18.44 -25.80
C ILE A 196 12.38 19.06 -25.70
N ALA A 197 12.24 20.23 -25.06
CA ALA A 197 10.97 20.92 -24.98
C ALA A 197 10.44 21.33 -26.37
N SER A 198 11.31 21.87 -27.25
CA SER A 198 10.94 22.21 -28.62
C SER A 198 10.50 20.98 -29.44
N ILE A 199 11.22 19.86 -29.32
CA ILE A 199 10.82 18.57 -29.91
C ILE A 199 9.45 18.14 -29.38
N THR A 200 9.24 18.24 -28.06
CA THR A 200 7.99 17.83 -27.41
C THR A 200 6.80 18.63 -27.92
N VAL A 201 6.94 19.96 -28.02
CA VAL A 201 5.90 20.85 -28.53
C VAL A 201 5.58 20.56 -29.99
N THR A 202 6.61 20.39 -30.82
CA THR A 202 6.42 20.09 -32.25
C THR A 202 5.72 18.74 -32.43
N LEU A 203 6.16 17.71 -31.70
CA LEU A 203 5.54 16.38 -31.74
C LEU A 203 4.08 16.43 -31.26
N GLN A 204 3.78 17.18 -30.19
CA GLN A 204 2.40 17.37 -29.72
C GLN A 204 1.54 18.07 -30.77
N HIS A 205 2.01 19.18 -31.34
CA HIS A 205 1.26 19.92 -32.35
C HIS A 205 0.96 19.07 -33.59
N SER A 206 1.95 18.30 -34.07
CA SER A 206 1.75 17.37 -35.20
C SER A 206 0.79 16.23 -34.87
N LEU A 207 0.83 15.69 -33.65
CA LEU A 207 -0.14 14.68 -33.20
C LEU A 207 -1.55 15.25 -33.07
N GLU A 208 -1.69 16.46 -32.54
CA GLU A 208 -2.97 17.15 -32.40
C GLU A 208 -3.61 17.41 -33.77
N ARG A 209 -2.82 17.89 -34.73
CA ARG A 209 -3.26 18.10 -36.11
C ARG A 209 -3.70 16.79 -36.76
N SER A 210 -2.83 15.78 -36.72
CA SER A 210 -3.14 14.45 -37.28
C SER A 210 -4.38 13.82 -36.62
N PHE A 211 -4.60 14.06 -35.33
CA PHE A 211 -5.80 13.60 -34.63
C PHE A 211 -7.06 14.31 -35.15
N LYS A 212 -7.05 15.64 -35.27
CA LYS A 212 -8.17 16.42 -35.82
C LYS A 212 -8.51 16.01 -37.25
N ASP A 213 -7.50 15.93 -38.11
CA ASP A 213 -7.67 15.55 -39.52
C ASP A 213 -8.26 14.14 -39.65
N SER A 214 -7.84 13.21 -38.77
CA SER A 214 -8.36 11.84 -38.75
C SER A 214 -9.82 11.75 -38.31
N LEU A 215 -10.26 12.66 -37.43
CA LEU A 215 -11.66 12.75 -37.01
C LEU A 215 -12.54 13.36 -38.10
N GLU A 216 -12.07 14.43 -38.76
CA GLU A 216 -12.81 15.11 -39.84
C GLU A 216 -12.91 14.24 -41.09
N SER A 217 -11.82 13.56 -41.47
CA SER A 217 -11.76 12.70 -42.66
C SER A 217 -12.32 11.29 -42.42
N ALA A 218 -12.77 10.98 -41.19
CA ALA A 218 -13.29 9.68 -40.77
C ALA A 218 -12.38 8.48 -41.12
N GLN A 219 -11.06 8.63 -40.92
CA GLN A 219 -10.07 7.61 -41.28
C GLN A 219 -9.62 6.80 -40.05
N PRO A 220 -10.14 5.57 -39.83
CA PRO A 220 -9.88 4.81 -38.59
C PRO A 220 -8.42 4.35 -38.44
N GLN A 221 -7.71 4.11 -39.55
CA GLN A 221 -6.32 3.64 -39.50
C GLN A 221 -5.35 4.74 -39.04
N ILE A 222 -5.53 5.97 -39.53
CA ILE A 222 -4.74 7.12 -39.09
C ILE A 222 -5.04 7.41 -37.63
N LEU A 223 -6.32 7.45 -37.24
CA LEU A 223 -6.72 7.65 -35.84
C LEU A 223 -6.10 6.60 -34.91
N LYS A 224 -6.11 5.34 -35.32
CA LYS A 224 -5.47 4.24 -34.59
C LYS A 224 -3.96 4.47 -34.44
N GLN A 225 -3.28 4.89 -35.49
CA GLN A 225 -1.85 5.20 -35.44
C GLN A 225 -1.56 6.39 -34.51
N CYS A 226 -2.35 7.46 -34.57
CA CYS A 226 -2.23 8.61 -33.67
C CYS A 226 -2.39 8.20 -32.20
N LEU A 227 -3.43 7.45 -31.88
CA LEU A 227 -3.69 6.99 -30.51
C LEU A 227 -2.58 6.05 -30.00
N ARG A 228 -2.08 5.13 -30.82
CA ARG A 228 -0.91 4.31 -30.45
C ARG A 228 0.29 5.18 -30.14
N THR A 229 0.49 6.24 -30.92
CA THR A 229 1.61 7.15 -30.72
C THR A 229 1.47 7.96 -29.43
N TYR A 230 0.28 8.49 -29.13
CA TYR A 230 -0.02 9.12 -27.85
C TYR A 230 0.22 8.19 -26.65
N ALA A 231 -0.12 6.90 -26.79
CA ALA A 231 0.17 5.89 -25.77
C ALA A 231 1.69 5.64 -25.61
N THR A 232 2.45 5.58 -26.70
CA THR A 232 3.91 5.38 -26.69
C THR A 232 4.65 6.51 -25.96
N ILE A 233 4.15 7.74 -26.03
CA ILE A 233 4.74 8.90 -25.34
C ILE A 233 4.11 9.20 -23.97
N ASP A 234 3.28 8.29 -23.45
CA ASP A 234 2.56 8.40 -22.17
C ASP A 234 1.67 9.66 -22.05
N LYS A 235 1.06 10.09 -23.17
CA LYS A 235 0.16 11.25 -23.24
C LYS A 235 -1.27 10.87 -23.62
N MET A 236 -1.75 9.74 -23.06
CA MET A 236 -3.12 9.27 -23.32
C MET A 236 -4.18 10.28 -22.86
N LYS A 237 -3.96 10.93 -21.70
CA LYS A 237 -4.88 11.95 -21.15
C LYS A 237 -4.98 13.17 -22.06
N ASP A 238 -3.88 13.59 -22.68
CA ASP A 238 -3.87 14.74 -23.58
C ASP A 238 -4.73 14.45 -24.83
N ALA A 239 -4.72 13.22 -25.35
CA ALA A 239 -5.61 12.83 -26.44
C ALA A 239 -7.10 12.83 -26.05
N GLU A 240 -7.42 12.38 -24.83
CA GLU A 240 -8.79 12.43 -24.30
C GLU A 240 -9.26 13.88 -24.10
N ALA A 241 -8.40 14.75 -23.55
CA ALA A 241 -8.69 16.18 -23.41
C ALA A 241 -8.82 16.89 -24.77
N LEU A 242 -8.01 16.53 -25.75
CA LEU A 242 -8.14 17.05 -27.11
C LEU A 242 -9.46 16.63 -27.75
N TYR A 243 -9.87 15.36 -27.60
CA TYR A 243 -11.18 14.89 -28.07
C TYR A 243 -12.32 15.65 -27.39
N GLN A 244 -12.21 15.88 -26.08
CA GLN A 244 -13.15 16.70 -25.33
C GLN A 244 -13.28 18.10 -25.94
N GLN A 245 -12.17 18.77 -26.20
CA GLN A 245 -12.14 20.14 -26.72
C GLN A 245 -12.64 20.26 -28.16
N VAL A 246 -12.24 19.33 -29.04
CA VAL A 246 -12.49 19.43 -30.48
C VAL A 246 -13.85 18.86 -30.86
N ALA A 247 -14.24 17.71 -30.31
CA ALA A 247 -15.42 16.97 -30.76
C ALA A 247 -16.61 17.11 -29.80
N VAL A 248 -16.38 17.06 -28.49
CA VAL A 248 -17.46 17.01 -27.49
C VAL A 248 -17.98 18.41 -27.18
N LYS A 249 -17.07 19.33 -26.84
CA LYS A 249 -17.41 20.67 -26.37
C LYS A 249 -18.30 21.47 -27.34
N PRO A 250 -18.02 21.54 -28.66
CA PRO A 250 -18.87 22.30 -29.58
C PRO A 250 -20.33 21.82 -29.60
N PHE A 251 -20.53 20.51 -29.55
CA PHE A 251 -21.86 19.90 -29.51
C PHE A 251 -22.57 20.14 -28.18
N MET A 252 -21.85 20.04 -27.06
CA MET A 252 -22.40 20.31 -25.73
C MET A 252 -22.73 21.78 -25.55
N ASP A 253 -21.96 22.70 -26.12
CA ASP A 253 -22.21 24.15 -26.11
C ASP A 253 -23.50 24.51 -26.85
N GLU A 254 -23.79 23.83 -27.97
CA GLU A 254 -25.02 24.00 -28.73
C GLU A 254 -26.28 23.51 -27.98
N ILE A 255 -26.16 22.41 -27.24
CA ILE A 255 -27.32 21.76 -26.60
C ILE A 255 -27.55 22.21 -25.16
N ILE A 256 -26.48 22.35 -24.37
CA ILE A 256 -26.56 22.67 -22.95
C ILE A 256 -26.51 24.19 -22.80
N ASN A 257 -27.65 24.86 -22.91
CA ASN A 257 -27.76 26.28 -22.62
C ASN A 257 -29.17 26.59 -22.09
N GLU A 258 -29.30 27.72 -21.38
CA GLU A 258 -30.59 28.11 -20.80
C GLU A 258 -31.66 28.37 -21.88
N GLY A 259 -31.26 28.86 -23.05
CA GLY A 259 -32.17 29.07 -24.18
C GLY A 259 -32.83 27.79 -24.66
N PHE A 260 -32.07 26.68 -24.73
CA PHE A 260 -32.58 25.37 -25.08
C PHE A 260 -33.60 24.88 -24.05
N LEU A 261 -33.30 25.05 -22.76
CA LEU A 261 -34.20 24.66 -21.67
C LEU A 261 -35.53 25.43 -21.70
N GLN A 262 -35.51 26.71 -22.06
CA GLN A 262 -36.71 27.56 -22.11
C GLN A 262 -37.55 27.33 -23.38
N ASN A 263 -36.90 27.10 -24.53
CA ASN A 263 -37.58 27.06 -25.82
C ASN A 263 -37.98 25.64 -26.27
N HIS A 264 -37.38 24.59 -25.71
CA HIS A 264 -37.65 23.22 -26.13
C HIS A 264 -38.94 22.68 -25.47
N PRO A 265 -39.87 22.05 -26.22
CA PRO A 265 -41.17 21.59 -25.70
C PRO A 265 -41.08 20.55 -24.58
N GLN A 266 -39.94 19.85 -24.49
CA GLN A 266 -39.67 18.84 -23.46
C GLN A 266 -38.64 19.31 -22.40
N GLY A 267 -38.23 20.59 -22.44
CA GLY A 267 -37.27 21.18 -21.51
C GLY A 267 -36.04 20.31 -21.24
N LEU A 268 -35.80 20.01 -19.96
CA LEU A 268 -34.68 19.21 -19.46
C LEU A 268 -34.66 17.77 -20.04
N LYS A 269 -35.83 17.12 -20.16
CA LYS A 269 -35.93 15.76 -20.71
C LYS A 269 -35.50 15.71 -22.18
N GLY A 270 -35.86 16.73 -22.95
CA GLY A 270 -35.44 16.88 -24.34
C GLY A 270 -33.93 17.09 -24.46
N MET A 271 -33.36 17.91 -23.58
CA MET A 271 -31.92 18.17 -23.53
C MET A 271 -31.13 16.88 -23.24
N PHE A 272 -31.52 16.14 -22.19
CA PHE A 272 -30.90 14.85 -21.86
C PHE A 272 -31.03 13.82 -23.00
N SER A 273 -32.16 13.80 -23.70
CA SER A 273 -32.35 12.90 -24.84
C SER A 273 -31.37 13.22 -25.98
N LYS A 274 -31.19 14.50 -26.33
CA LYS A 274 -30.21 14.92 -27.33
C LYS A 274 -28.76 14.64 -26.92
N ILE A 275 -28.42 14.85 -25.64
CA ILE A 275 -27.09 14.50 -25.13
C ILE A 275 -26.83 12.99 -25.26
N LEU A 276 -27.82 12.15 -24.94
CA LEU A 276 -27.69 10.69 -25.07
C LEU A 276 -27.57 10.22 -26.53
N GLU A 277 -28.05 11.00 -27.50
CA GLU A 277 -27.85 10.72 -28.92
C GLU A 277 -26.42 10.98 -29.41
N TYR A 278 -25.61 11.73 -28.65
CA TYR A 278 -24.24 12.06 -29.04
C TYR A 278 -23.37 10.82 -29.19
N VAL A 279 -23.34 9.96 -28.17
CA VAL A 279 -22.43 8.81 -28.14
C VAL A 279 -22.73 7.80 -29.27
N PRO A 280 -23.98 7.43 -29.56
CA PRO A 280 -24.29 6.56 -30.70
C PRO A 280 -24.01 7.19 -32.07
N LYS A 281 -24.12 8.51 -32.25
CA LYS A 281 -24.00 9.17 -33.56
C LYS A 281 -22.59 9.67 -33.86
N HIS A 282 -21.93 10.30 -32.89
CA HIS A 282 -20.68 11.03 -33.08
C HIS A 282 -19.45 10.31 -32.51
N CYS A 283 -19.62 9.35 -31.60
CA CYS A 283 -18.49 8.57 -31.06
C CYS A 283 -18.26 7.23 -31.79
N GLN A 284 -18.88 6.98 -32.95
CA GLN A 284 -18.75 5.68 -33.64
C GLN A 284 -17.30 5.37 -34.03
N LEU A 285 -16.62 6.34 -34.66
CA LEU A 285 -15.24 6.18 -35.11
C LEU A 285 -14.28 5.88 -33.93
N ILE A 286 -14.36 6.67 -32.85
CA ILE A 286 -13.50 6.48 -31.68
C ILE A 286 -13.81 5.15 -30.97
N ARG A 287 -15.08 4.73 -30.93
CA ARG A 287 -15.49 3.44 -30.36
C ARG A 287 -15.01 2.26 -31.21
N GLN A 288 -15.03 2.36 -32.53
CA GLN A 288 -14.48 1.32 -33.41
C GLN A 288 -12.99 1.09 -33.14
N VAL A 289 -12.23 2.17 -32.90
CA VAL A 289 -10.77 2.11 -32.70
C VAL A 289 -10.36 1.68 -31.27
N THR A 290 -11.20 1.97 -30.26
CA THR A 290 -10.87 1.77 -28.83
C THR A 290 -11.67 0.68 -28.13
N CYS A 291 -12.81 0.24 -28.67
CA CYS A 291 -13.67 -0.79 -28.08
C CYS A 291 -13.67 -2.05 -28.92
N ALA A 292 -13.19 -3.16 -28.35
CA ALA A 292 -13.15 -4.47 -29.00
C ALA A 292 -14.51 -5.07 -29.36
N SER A 293 -15.60 -4.61 -28.73
CA SER A 293 -16.96 -5.02 -29.07
C SER A 293 -17.50 -4.36 -30.34
N GLN A 294 -16.87 -3.26 -30.79
CA GLN A 294 -17.30 -2.46 -31.94
C GLN A 294 -16.31 -2.54 -33.10
N SER A 295 -15.13 -3.14 -32.90
CA SER A 295 -14.15 -3.34 -33.96
C SER A 295 -14.55 -4.51 -34.87
N PRO A 296 -14.27 -4.45 -36.18
CA PRO A 296 -14.43 -5.59 -37.08
C PRO A 296 -13.64 -6.80 -36.55
N LYS A 297 -14.18 -8.02 -36.71
CA LYS A 297 -13.53 -9.25 -36.25
C LYS A 297 -12.12 -9.36 -36.84
N GLY A 298 -11.10 -9.37 -35.96
CA GLY A 298 -9.69 -9.55 -36.33
C GLY A 298 -8.85 -8.27 -36.32
N GLU A 299 -9.42 -7.09 -36.16
CA GLU A 299 -8.64 -5.86 -36.03
C GLU A 299 -8.15 -5.62 -34.59
N GLU A 300 -6.88 -5.26 -34.45
CA GLU A 300 -6.28 -4.88 -33.18
C GLU A 300 -6.87 -3.55 -32.68
N VAL A 301 -7.17 -3.45 -31.39
CA VAL A 301 -7.80 -2.27 -30.77
C VAL A 301 -6.77 -1.51 -29.96
N VAL A 302 -6.83 -0.19 -29.96
CA VAL A 302 -5.96 0.62 -29.10
C VAL A 302 -6.51 0.57 -27.67
N ARG A 303 -5.80 -0.14 -26.79
CA ARG A 303 -6.16 -0.29 -25.38
C ARG A 303 -5.63 0.89 -24.55
N GLY A 304 -6.25 1.13 -23.40
CA GLY A 304 -5.82 2.15 -22.43
C GLY A 304 -6.72 3.39 -22.36
N TYR A 305 -7.52 3.62 -23.40
CA TYR A 305 -8.41 4.79 -23.49
C TYR A 305 -9.81 4.52 -22.96
N ASP A 306 -10.44 5.55 -22.38
CA ASP A 306 -11.87 5.61 -22.08
C ASP A 306 -12.43 7.01 -22.33
N PHE A 307 -12.57 7.34 -23.61
CA PHE A 307 -13.09 8.65 -24.05
C PHE A 307 -14.47 8.97 -23.49
N LEU A 308 -15.33 7.98 -23.22
CA LEU A 308 -16.65 8.24 -22.64
C LEU A 308 -16.53 8.78 -21.21
N VAL A 309 -15.68 8.15 -20.40
CA VAL A 309 -15.48 8.52 -19.00
C VAL A 309 -14.59 9.74 -18.84
N ASN A 310 -13.54 9.86 -19.64
CA ASN A 310 -12.49 10.86 -19.45
C ASN A 310 -12.64 12.10 -20.33
N ALA A 311 -13.47 12.06 -21.40
CA ALA A 311 -13.69 13.20 -22.30
C ALA A 311 -15.16 13.61 -22.39
N VAL A 312 -16.07 12.66 -22.64
CA VAL A 312 -17.50 12.97 -22.86
C VAL A 312 -18.20 13.37 -21.57
N TRP A 313 -18.15 12.52 -20.54
CA TRP A 313 -18.83 12.78 -19.27
C TRP A 313 -18.33 14.05 -18.55
N PRO A 314 -17.02 14.33 -18.45
CA PRO A 314 -16.54 15.54 -17.78
C PRO A 314 -17.04 16.82 -18.44
N GLU A 315 -17.13 16.86 -19.77
CA GLU A 315 -17.68 18.01 -20.50
C GLU A 315 -19.18 18.19 -20.24
N ILE A 316 -19.95 17.10 -20.26
CA ILE A 316 -21.39 17.14 -19.94
C ILE A 316 -21.60 17.68 -18.52
N ALA A 317 -20.90 17.11 -17.53
CA ALA A 317 -21.04 17.50 -16.14
C ALA A 317 -20.67 18.97 -15.92
N ASN A 318 -19.54 19.41 -16.47
CA ASN A 318 -19.08 20.80 -16.38
C ASN A 318 -20.04 21.77 -17.10
N SER A 319 -20.53 21.40 -18.27
CA SER A 319 -21.49 22.20 -19.04
C SER A 319 -22.82 22.36 -18.30
N LEU A 320 -23.35 21.29 -17.72
CA LEU A 320 -24.58 21.33 -16.92
C LEU A 320 -24.43 22.19 -15.67
N GLU A 321 -23.28 22.11 -15.01
CA GLU A 321 -22.98 22.89 -13.81
C GLU A 321 -22.85 24.38 -14.12
N THR A 322 -22.08 24.74 -15.16
CA THR A 322 -21.73 26.13 -15.45
C THR A 322 -22.85 26.88 -16.18
N ARG A 323 -23.56 26.23 -17.10
CA ARG A 323 -24.55 26.88 -17.98
C ARG A 323 -26.00 26.64 -17.59
N THR A 324 -26.27 25.63 -16.75
CA THR A 324 -27.63 25.28 -16.34
C THR A 324 -27.73 25.08 -14.83
N SER A 325 -27.02 25.89 -14.04
CA SER A 325 -26.98 25.77 -12.57
C SER A 325 -28.37 25.80 -11.90
N SER A 326 -29.33 26.46 -12.54
CA SER A 326 -30.74 26.54 -12.12
C SER A 326 -31.46 25.18 -12.05
N ILE A 327 -30.94 24.12 -12.70
CA ILE A 327 -31.53 22.78 -12.61
C ILE A 327 -31.34 22.15 -11.21
N PHE A 328 -30.27 22.54 -10.51
CA PHE A 328 -29.91 21.99 -9.19
C PHE A 328 -30.55 22.74 -8.02
N ALA A 329 -31.27 23.84 -8.29
CA ALA A 329 -31.83 24.69 -7.25
C ALA A 329 -32.93 23.95 -6.45
N PRO A 330 -32.79 23.81 -5.12
CA PRO A 330 -33.77 23.11 -4.29
C PRO A 330 -35.00 23.98 -3.98
N GLY A 331 -35.25 25.05 -4.74
CA GLY A 331 -36.27 26.09 -4.45
C GLY A 331 -37.66 25.50 -4.25
N ASN A 332 -38.17 24.78 -5.25
CA ASN A 332 -39.45 24.08 -5.21
C ASN A 332 -39.19 22.55 -5.10
N PRO A 333 -39.67 21.87 -4.04
CA PRO A 333 -39.47 20.43 -3.87
C PRO A 333 -39.99 19.58 -5.03
N ASN A 334 -41.19 19.86 -5.54
CA ASN A 334 -41.80 19.06 -6.61
C ASN A 334 -40.99 19.16 -7.90
N THR A 335 -40.60 20.39 -8.27
CA THR A 335 -39.75 20.62 -9.44
C THR A 335 -38.35 20.04 -9.26
N PHE A 336 -37.78 20.10 -8.06
CA PHE A 336 -36.49 19.50 -7.76
C PHE A 336 -36.55 17.97 -7.87
N HIS A 337 -37.60 17.34 -7.35
CA HIS A 337 -37.84 15.89 -7.44
C HIS A 337 -37.94 15.44 -8.90
N GLU A 338 -38.78 16.10 -9.71
CA GLU A 338 -38.92 15.79 -11.14
C GLU A 338 -37.58 15.91 -11.89
N LYS A 339 -36.87 17.03 -11.70
CA LYS A 339 -35.57 17.26 -12.33
C LYS A 339 -34.52 16.24 -11.88
N TYR A 340 -34.52 15.87 -10.60
CA TYR A 340 -33.62 14.86 -10.04
C TYR A 340 -33.88 13.48 -10.67
N LEU A 341 -35.14 13.06 -10.76
CA LEU A 341 -35.50 11.78 -11.39
C LEU A 341 -35.10 11.74 -12.87
N LEU A 342 -35.34 12.81 -13.62
CA LEU A 342 -34.88 12.92 -15.01
C LEU A 342 -33.35 12.82 -15.12
N ALA A 343 -32.62 13.44 -14.20
CA ALA A 343 -31.16 13.36 -14.16
C ALA A 343 -30.66 11.94 -13.81
N MET A 344 -31.31 11.24 -12.87
CA MET A 344 -30.96 9.85 -12.54
C MET A 344 -31.27 8.89 -13.69
N GLU A 345 -32.38 9.09 -14.40
CA GLU A 345 -32.70 8.33 -15.62
C GLU A 345 -31.66 8.59 -16.72
N PHE A 346 -31.26 9.84 -16.90
CA PHE A 346 -30.19 10.22 -17.82
C PHE A 346 -28.86 9.51 -17.48
N VAL A 347 -28.46 9.51 -16.20
CA VAL A 347 -27.24 8.84 -15.73
C VAL A 347 -27.30 7.35 -15.99
N ASP A 348 -28.40 6.67 -15.66
CA ASP A 348 -28.57 5.23 -15.92
C ASP A 348 -28.49 4.92 -17.43
N ARG A 349 -29.14 5.73 -18.28
CA ARG A 349 -29.05 5.57 -19.73
C ARG A 349 -27.64 5.80 -20.26
N PHE A 350 -26.90 6.78 -19.72
CA PHE A 350 -25.51 7.02 -20.09
C PHE A 350 -24.59 5.87 -19.64
N GLU A 351 -24.77 5.35 -18.43
CA GLU A 351 -24.03 4.18 -17.94
C GLU A 351 -24.21 2.95 -18.83
N ARG A 352 -25.39 2.74 -19.40
CA ARG A 352 -25.65 1.65 -20.37
C ARG A 352 -24.90 1.83 -21.69
N GLN A 353 -24.45 3.04 -22.02
CA GLN A 353 -23.63 3.30 -23.21
C GLN A 353 -22.14 2.98 -22.97
N CYS A 354 -21.72 2.85 -21.70
CA CYS A 354 -20.39 2.37 -21.36
C CYS A 354 -20.25 0.90 -21.80
N GLY A 355 -19.21 0.59 -22.58
CA GLY A 355 -19.06 -0.75 -23.18
C GLY A 355 -18.73 -1.89 -22.22
N THR A 356 -18.35 -1.60 -20.96
CA THR A 356 -17.93 -2.61 -19.96
C THR A 356 -18.28 -2.18 -18.54
N GLN A 357 -18.48 -3.15 -17.63
CA GLN A 357 -18.68 -2.88 -16.20
C GLN A 357 -17.48 -2.15 -15.55
N ALA A 358 -16.27 -2.39 -16.04
CA ALA A 358 -15.07 -1.69 -15.58
C ALA A 358 -15.08 -0.20 -15.95
N SER A 359 -15.62 0.17 -17.12
CA SER A 359 -15.83 1.56 -17.51
C SER A 359 -16.88 2.23 -16.62
N VAL A 360 -18.01 1.56 -16.33
CA VAL A 360 -19.03 2.09 -15.40
C VAL A 360 -18.47 2.33 -14.00
N LYS A 361 -17.66 1.40 -13.46
CA LYS A 361 -17.00 1.60 -12.16
C LYS A 361 -16.08 2.84 -12.19
N ARG A 362 -15.32 3.02 -13.26
CA ARG A 362 -14.45 4.20 -13.44
C ARG A 362 -15.25 5.48 -13.54
N LEU A 363 -16.37 5.49 -14.28
CA LEU A 363 -17.29 6.62 -14.36
C LEU A 363 -17.77 7.07 -12.98
N ARG A 364 -18.29 6.12 -12.18
CA ARG A 364 -18.79 6.43 -10.83
C ARG A 364 -17.72 6.91 -9.87
N SER A 365 -16.47 6.48 -10.07
CA SER A 365 -15.31 6.97 -9.30
C SER A 365 -14.71 8.28 -9.82
N HIS A 366 -15.12 8.74 -11.01
CA HIS A 366 -14.54 9.92 -11.64
C HIS A 366 -14.93 11.19 -10.88
N HIS A 367 -14.00 12.12 -10.73
CA HIS A 367 -14.21 13.34 -9.95
C HIS A 367 -15.43 14.14 -10.45
N SER A 368 -15.56 14.35 -11.76
CA SER A 368 -16.71 15.07 -12.33
C SER A 368 -18.05 14.39 -12.05
N PHE A 369 -18.10 13.05 -11.95
CA PHE A 369 -19.31 12.33 -11.56
C PHE A 369 -19.66 12.59 -10.10
N THR A 370 -18.67 12.49 -9.21
CA THR A 370 -18.89 12.76 -7.78
C THR A 370 -19.32 14.21 -7.54
N THR A 371 -18.72 15.17 -8.25
CA THR A 371 -19.08 16.59 -8.18
C THR A 371 -20.50 16.83 -8.69
N PHE A 372 -20.86 16.25 -9.84
CA PHE A 372 -22.23 16.32 -10.39
C PHE A 372 -23.26 15.77 -9.41
N MET A 373 -23.00 14.61 -8.80
CA MET A 373 -23.90 14.02 -7.80
C MET A 373 -24.01 14.89 -6.54
N ALA A 374 -22.90 15.50 -6.09
CA ALA A 374 -22.89 16.38 -4.92
C ALA A 374 -23.68 17.68 -5.11
N LYS A 375 -23.93 18.12 -6.35
CA LYS A 375 -24.78 19.31 -6.62
C LYS A 375 -26.25 19.10 -6.26
N TRP A 376 -26.72 17.86 -6.28
CA TRP A 376 -28.07 17.54 -5.85
C TRP A 376 -28.13 17.56 -4.31
N SER A 377 -28.59 18.69 -3.78
CA SER A 377 -28.71 18.95 -2.34
C SER A 377 -29.88 18.18 -1.70
N LEU A 378 -29.80 16.85 -1.72
CA LEU A 378 -30.79 15.94 -1.13
C LEU A 378 -31.14 16.26 0.34
N PRO A 379 -30.20 16.69 1.20
CA PRO A 379 -30.55 17.12 2.55
C PRO A 379 -31.50 18.33 2.61
N VAL A 380 -31.30 19.31 1.72
CA VAL A 380 -32.13 20.53 1.66
C VAL A 380 -33.52 20.20 1.14
N TYR A 381 -33.59 19.33 0.12
CA TYR A 381 -34.86 18.78 -0.37
C TYR A 381 -35.63 18.08 0.77
N PHE A 382 -34.97 17.20 1.52
CA PHE A 382 -35.60 16.48 2.62
C PHE A 382 -36.14 17.43 3.70
N ILE A 383 -35.42 18.50 4.05
CA ILE A 383 -35.88 19.48 5.05
C ILE A 383 -37.21 20.12 4.60
N LYS A 384 -37.30 20.54 3.33
CA LYS A 384 -38.52 21.15 2.80
C LYS A 384 -39.70 20.18 2.77
N VAL A 385 -39.44 18.92 2.42
CA VAL A 385 -40.47 17.87 2.43
C VAL A 385 -40.86 17.47 3.86
N SER A 386 -39.94 17.53 4.82
CA SER A 386 -40.24 17.18 6.22
C SER A 386 -41.21 18.16 6.90
N GLU A 387 -41.51 19.30 6.27
CA GLU A 387 -42.60 20.20 6.69
C GLU A 387 -43.98 19.52 6.68
N ILE A 388 -44.13 18.38 6.00
CA ILE A 388 -45.30 17.49 6.14
C ILE A 388 -45.59 17.20 7.62
N ALA A 389 -44.58 17.07 8.48
CA ALA A 389 -44.77 16.89 9.92
C ALA A 389 -45.42 18.09 10.62
N GLY A 390 -45.28 19.30 10.07
CA GLY A 390 -45.94 20.51 10.58
C GLY A 390 -47.45 20.46 10.49
N ALA A 391 -48.01 19.76 9.50
CA ALA A 391 -49.45 19.52 9.41
C ALA A 391 -49.96 18.67 10.58
N LEU A 392 -49.17 17.68 11.03
CA LEU A 392 -49.48 16.88 12.20
C LEU A 392 -49.36 17.70 13.50
N GLU A 393 -48.31 18.51 13.65
CA GLU A 393 -48.16 19.38 14.83
C GLU A 393 -49.31 20.40 14.94
N SER A 394 -49.76 20.95 13.82
CA SER A 394 -50.94 21.83 13.78
C SER A 394 -52.22 21.11 14.21
N ALA A 395 -52.35 19.82 13.86
CA ALA A 395 -53.48 19.00 14.29
C ALA A 395 -53.46 18.74 15.80
N PHE A 396 -52.28 18.55 16.42
CA PHE A 396 -52.19 18.34 17.88
C PHE A 396 -52.74 19.52 18.70
N VAL A 397 -52.60 20.75 18.21
CA VAL A 397 -53.15 21.96 18.87
C VAL A 397 -54.67 21.88 19.03
N SER A 398 -55.36 21.24 18.08
CA SER A 398 -56.82 21.04 18.10
C SER A 398 -57.16 19.55 18.20
N GLY A 399 -56.58 18.89 19.20
CA GLY A 399 -56.54 17.44 19.34
C GLY A 399 -57.87 16.68 19.22
N PHE A 400 -58.98 17.28 19.66
CA PHE A 400 -60.33 16.69 19.63
C PHE A 400 -61.19 17.18 18.45
N SER A 401 -60.61 17.90 17.50
CA SER A 401 -61.34 18.32 16.31
C SER A 401 -61.80 17.11 15.49
N LYS A 402 -63.06 17.17 15.04
CA LYS A 402 -63.62 16.16 14.16
C LYS A 402 -63.00 16.31 12.77
N SER A 403 -62.64 15.18 12.19
CA SER A 403 -62.25 15.09 10.79
C SER A 403 -63.44 15.38 9.85
N SER A 404 -63.13 15.70 8.59
CA SER A 404 -64.14 15.96 7.56
C SER A 404 -64.97 14.72 7.21
N ASN A 405 -66.18 14.95 6.67
CA ASN A 405 -67.07 13.89 6.19
C ASN A 405 -66.38 13.08 5.08
N GLY A 406 -66.14 11.77 5.33
CA GLY A 406 -65.46 10.86 4.40
C GLY A 406 -64.08 10.37 4.85
N SER A 407 -63.56 10.87 5.97
CA SER A 407 -62.30 10.40 6.57
C SER A 407 -62.44 9.02 7.24
N ARG A 408 -61.32 8.29 7.35
CA ARG A 408 -61.30 6.95 7.97
C ARG A 408 -61.31 6.99 9.50
N PHE A 409 -60.83 8.10 10.07
CA PHE A 409 -60.76 8.31 11.51
C PHE A 409 -61.68 9.44 11.91
N GLN A 410 -62.21 9.40 13.14
CA GLN A 410 -63.08 10.45 13.68
C GLN A 410 -62.30 11.69 14.14
N LEU A 411 -61.05 11.51 14.58
CA LEU A 411 -60.17 12.58 15.02
C LEU A 411 -59.32 13.08 13.85
N LEU A 412 -59.24 14.41 13.71
CA LEU A 412 -58.39 15.05 12.71
C LEU A 412 -56.92 14.65 12.86
N VAL A 413 -56.42 14.54 14.09
CA VAL A 413 -55.02 14.16 14.38
C VAL A 413 -54.66 12.79 13.82
N SER A 414 -55.53 11.79 14.00
CA SER A 414 -55.29 10.43 13.49
C SER A 414 -55.34 10.39 11.96
N GLN A 415 -56.21 11.20 11.35
CA GLN A 415 -56.27 11.35 9.90
C GLN A 415 -55.02 12.05 9.35
N SER A 416 -54.60 13.17 9.95
CA SER A 416 -53.38 13.88 9.59
C SER A 416 -52.13 13.01 9.73
N LEU A 417 -52.05 12.16 10.76
CA LEU A 417 -50.95 11.19 10.91
C LEU A 417 -50.90 10.24 9.71
N LEU A 418 -52.05 9.64 9.34
CA LEU A 418 -52.11 8.73 8.21
C LEU A 418 -51.72 9.42 6.89
N ASP A 419 -52.18 10.65 6.69
CA ASP A 419 -51.88 11.43 5.49
C ASP A 419 -50.38 11.81 5.42
N CYS A 420 -49.77 12.19 6.55
CA CYS A 420 -48.33 12.42 6.65
C CYS A 420 -47.51 11.15 6.35
N LEU A 421 -47.91 10.00 6.93
CA LEU A 421 -47.24 8.73 6.70
C LEU A 421 -47.33 8.32 5.23
N ARG A 422 -48.49 8.46 4.59
CA ARG A 422 -48.66 8.18 3.15
C ARG A 422 -47.78 9.09 2.30
N SER A 423 -47.77 10.38 2.62
CA SER A 423 -47.00 11.38 1.87
C SER A 423 -45.49 11.13 1.93
N CYS A 424 -44.96 10.59 3.04
CA CYS A 424 -43.55 10.22 3.16
C CYS A 424 -43.08 9.15 2.15
N TRP A 425 -44.01 8.31 1.68
CA TRP A 425 -43.73 7.18 0.79
C TRP A 425 -44.45 7.30 -0.56
N ASP A 426 -44.94 8.50 -0.88
CA ASP A 426 -45.54 8.80 -2.17
C ASP A 426 -44.45 8.90 -3.25
N ASP A 427 -44.69 8.34 -4.43
CA ASP A 427 -43.72 8.34 -5.53
C ASP A 427 -43.32 9.76 -5.99
N GLN A 428 -44.16 10.77 -5.76
CA GLN A 428 -43.88 12.18 -6.09
C GLN A 428 -42.99 12.88 -5.06
N ILE A 429 -42.74 12.24 -3.91
CA ILE A 429 -42.00 12.81 -2.77
C ILE A 429 -40.80 11.94 -2.40
N TYR A 430 -40.95 10.63 -2.52
CA TYR A 430 -39.94 9.68 -2.12
C TYR A 430 -38.75 9.71 -3.09
N LEU A 431 -37.55 9.71 -2.52
CA LEU A 431 -36.29 9.51 -3.23
C LEU A 431 -35.51 8.37 -2.56
N SER A 432 -35.13 7.37 -3.34
CA SER A 432 -34.43 6.17 -2.84
C SER A 432 -33.18 6.48 -1.98
N PRO A 433 -32.29 7.44 -2.33
CA PRO A 433 -31.13 7.75 -1.49
C PRO A 433 -31.49 8.30 -0.10
N LEU A 434 -32.70 8.82 0.06
CA LEU A 434 -33.20 9.39 1.32
C LEU A 434 -34.04 8.38 2.14
N CYS A 435 -34.08 7.10 1.74
CA CYS A 435 -34.86 6.06 2.41
C CYS A 435 -34.65 6.04 3.93
N HIS A 436 -33.40 6.09 4.39
CA HIS A 436 -33.07 6.12 5.82
C HIS A 436 -33.68 7.32 6.56
N ARG A 437 -33.80 8.49 5.90
CA ARG A 437 -34.39 9.70 6.48
C ARG A 437 -35.91 9.65 6.52
N PHE A 438 -36.55 9.19 5.44
CA PHE A 438 -38.01 8.97 5.42
C PHE A 438 -38.45 7.90 6.42
N TRP A 439 -37.65 6.85 6.60
CA TRP A 439 -37.87 5.86 7.64
C TRP A 439 -37.76 6.47 9.04
N LYS A 440 -36.73 7.27 9.31
CA LYS A 440 -36.59 7.99 10.58
C LYS A 440 -37.80 8.92 10.84
N LEU A 441 -38.24 9.68 9.84
CA LEU A 441 -39.40 10.56 9.95
C LEU A 441 -40.68 9.78 10.26
N THR A 442 -40.90 8.65 9.60
CA THR A 442 -42.02 7.73 9.87
C THR A 442 -42.06 7.32 11.35
N GLN A 443 -40.91 6.92 11.90
CA GLN A 443 -40.80 6.55 13.32
C GLN A 443 -41.03 7.74 14.26
N GLN A 444 -40.54 8.93 13.91
CA GLN A 444 -40.75 10.14 14.69
C GLN A 444 -42.23 10.55 14.74
N LEU A 445 -42.95 10.48 13.60
CA LEU A 445 -44.39 10.77 13.54
C LEU A 445 -45.19 9.82 14.43
N LEU A 446 -44.89 8.52 14.37
CA LEU A 446 -45.55 7.50 15.20
C LEU A 446 -45.24 7.68 16.69
N SER A 447 -43.97 7.91 17.03
CA SER A 447 -43.54 8.16 18.41
C SER A 447 -44.22 9.39 18.99
N ARG A 448 -44.24 10.50 18.24
CA ARG A 448 -44.87 11.75 18.65
C ARG A 448 -46.38 11.58 18.89
N TYR A 449 -47.07 10.88 17.99
CA TYR A 449 -48.48 10.54 18.18
C TYR A 449 -48.70 9.67 19.43
N SER A 450 -47.86 8.66 19.67
CA SER A 450 -47.95 7.81 20.86
C SER A 450 -47.77 8.59 22.16
N VAL A 451 -46.83 9.55 22.19
CA VAL A 451 -46.62 10.45 23.34
C VAL A 451 -47.87 11.29 23.57
N TRP A 452 -48.40 11.92 22.51
CA TRP A 452 -49.61 12.73 22.59
C TRP A 452 -50.83 11.95 23.10
N VAL A 453 -51.05 10.71 22.61
CA VAL A 453 -52.12 9.84 23.12
C VAL A 453 -51.93 9.52 24.61
N SER A 454 -50.69 9.30 25.05
CA SER A 454 -50.37 9.01 26.45
C SER A 454 -50.61 10.23 27.35
N GLU A 455 -50.23 11.42 26.88
CA GLU A 455 -50.48 12.70 27.55
C GLU A 455 -51.98 12.95 27.73
N ILE A 456 -52.77 12.80 26.66
CA ILE A 456 -54.23 12.94 26.74
C ILE A 456 -54.84 11.90 27.68
N TYR A 457 -54.41 10.64 27.61
CA TYR A 457 -54.93 9.60 28.50
C TYR A 457 -54.67 9.93 29.98
N GLN A 458 -53.50 10.48 30.29
CA GLN A 458 -53.19 10.95 31.64
C GLN A 458 -54.03 12.18 32.04
N GLN A 459 -54.19 13.15 31.14
CA GLN A 459 -54.84 14.43 31.41
C GLN A 459 -56.36 14.41 31.41
N GLU A 460 -57.01 13.49 30.71
CA GLU A 460 -58.47 13.48 30.56
C GLU A 460 -59.13 12.26 31.20
N ILE A 461 -58.39 11.15 31.38
CA ILE A 461 -58.96 9.91 31.91
C ILE A 461 -58.45 9.61 33.33
N ILE A 462 -57.18 9.86 33.62
CA ILE A 462 -56.61 9.55 34.96
C ILE A 462 -56.88 10.69 35.96
N SER A 463 -56.70 11.95 35.56
CA SER A 463 -57.05 13.14 36.35
C SER A 463 -58.54 13.17 36.73
N VAL A 464 -59.44 13.01 35.75
CA VAL A 464 -60.89 13.01 35.97
C VAL A 464 -61.30 11.85 36.88
N LYS A 465 -60.66 10.68 36.78
CA LYS A 465 -60.90 9.56 37.72
C LYS A 465 -60.35 9.82 39.12
N LYS A 466 -59.33 10.66 39.28
CA LYS A 466 -58.84 11.11 40.59
C LYS A 466 -59.77 12.15 41.19
N ASP A 467 -60.20 13.14 40.41
CA ASP A 467 -61.13 14.19 40.85
C ASP A 467 -62.47 13.58 41.30
N VAL A 468 -63.03 12.62 40.54
CA VAL A 468 -64.25 11.90 40.94
C VAL A 468 -64.05 11.04 42.20
N LYS A 469 -62.84 10.49 42.42
CA LYS A 469 -62.50 9.74 43.65
C LYS A 469 -62.23 10.64 44.86
N GLU A 470 -61.81 11.88 44.64
CA GLU A 470 -61.62 12.87 45.69
C GLU A 470 -62.95 13.54 46.06
N GLU A 471 -63.81 13.87 45.08
CA GLU A 471 -65.19 14.36 45.33
C GLU A 471 -66.02 13.34 46.12
N SER A 472 -65.98 12.05 45.74
CA SER A 472 -66.66 10.98 46.50
C SER A 472 -66.08 10.75 47.92
N LYS A 473 -64.82 11.11 48.18
CA LYS A 473 -64.23 11.10 49.54
C LYS A 473 -64.57 12.34 50.36
N VAL A 474 -64.86 13.47 49.71
CA VAL A 474 -65.30 14.71 50.36
C VAL A 474 -66.79 14.62 50.73
N GLU A 475 -67.63 13.96 49.94
CA GLU A 475 -69.03 13.69 50.32
C GLU A 475 -69.18 12.73 51.51
N GLU A 476 -68.24 11.80 51.74
CA GLU A 476 -68.20 10.96 52.95
C GLU A 476 -67.70 11.69 54.21
N LYS A 477 -67.15 12.91 54.08
CA LYS A 477 -66.68 13.73 55.20
C LYS A 477 -67.19 15.17 55.10
N GLY A 478 -68.48 15.33 55.37
CA GLY A 478 -69.06 16.44 56.14
C GLY A 478 -68.89 17.88 55.60
N ASP A 479 -70.04 18.52 55.36
CA ASP A 479 -70.34 19.96 55.41
C ASP A 479 -69.14 20.92 55.62
N GLY A 480 -68.87 21.75 54.61
CA GLY A 480 -67.98 22.91 54.78
C GLY A 480 -67.63 23.62 53.48
N GLN A 481 -68.10 24.86 53.34
CA GLN A 481 -67.96 25.79 52.21
C GLN A 481 -66.54 26.02 51.64
N CYS A 482 -66.55 26.33 50.34
CA CYS A 482 -65.84 27.39 49.61
C CYS A 482 -64.39 27.22 49.07
N VAL A 483 -64.33 27.35 47.74
CA VAL A 483 -63.45 28.18 46.89
C VAL A 483 -61.98 27.77 46.73
N SER A 484 -61.57 27.48 45.49
CA SER A 484 -60.52 28.24 44.78
C SER A 484 -60.34 27.81 43.32
N GLN A 485 -60.23 28.83 42.46
CA GLN A 485 -59.77 28.73 41.07
C GLN A 485 -58.30 28.29 41.03
N SER A 486 -57.91 27.51 40.04
CA SER A 486 -56.52 27.49 39.56
C SER A 486 -56.49 27.26 38.06
N ALA A 487 -56.15 28.32 37.33
CA ALA A 487 -55.74 28.26 35.94
C ALA A 487 -54.26 27.87 35.91
N ALA A 488 -53.93 26.77 35.24
CA ALA A 488 -52.55 26.38 34.96
C ALA A 488 -52.28 26.54 33.46
N CYS A 489 -51.69 27.69 33.12
CA CYS A 489 -51.08 27.95 31.83
C CYS A 489 -49.76 27.17 31.74
N TYR A 490 -49.61 26.26 30.77
CA TYR A 490 -48.30 25.69 30.44
C TYR A 490 -48.08 25.58 28.94
N THR A 491 -46.89 26.05 28.56
CA THR A 491 -46.36 26.22 27.20
C THR A 491 -46.17 24.91 26.44
N PRO A 492 -46.50 24.86 25.13
CA PRO A 492 -46.26 23.68 24.31
C PRO A 492 -44.77 23.53 23.97
N VAL A 493 -44.23 22.33 24.20
CA VAL A 493 -42.90 21.94 23.69
C VAL A 493 -43.02 21.73 22.18
N THR A 494 -42.43 22.63 21.41
CA THR A 494 -42.37 22.58 19.95
C THR A 494 -41.19 21.73 19.47
N MET A 495 -41.37 21.05 18.32
CA MET A 495 -40.37 20.21 17.64
C MET A 495 -39.04 20.92 17.29
N GLY A 496 -38.94 22.24 17.46
CA GLY A 496 -37.73 23.02 17.22
C GLY A 496 -36.56 22.72 18.17
N GLN A 497 -36.77 21.97 19.26
CA GLN A 497 -35.70 21.63 20.21
C GLN A 497 -35.02 20.27 19.96
N ILE A 498 -35.39 19.55 18.90
CA ILE A 498 -34.83 18.21 18.60
C ILE A 498 -34.38 18.14 17.13
N VAL A 499 -33.79 19.22 16.64
CA VAL A 499 -33.00 19.24 15.41
C VAL A 499 -31.57 19.60 15.78
N HIS A 500 -30.87 18.65 16.41
CA HIS A 500 -29.42 18.50 16.37
C HIS A 500 -29.06 17.03 16.45
#